data_AF-A0A8C6MR67-F1
#
_entry.id   AF-A0A8C6MR67-F1
#
_cell.length_a   1.000
_cell.length_b   1.000
_cell.length_c   1.000
_cell.angle_alpha   90.00
_cell.angle_beta   90.00
_cell.angle_gamma   90.00
#
_symmetry.space_group_name_H-M   'P 1'
#
loop_
_entity.id
_entity.type
_entity.pdbx_description
1 polymer ?
#
loop_
_entity_poly.entity_id
_entity_poly.type
_entity_poly.pdbx_seq_one_letter_code
_entity_poly.pdbx_strand_id
1 'polypeptide(L)'
;MYSSPKPLLQMLRKTFPSSRVPWPNQTTLVDVAQNMATIVVTPFQSNHSWAVLFDGQNGYICYRPAEHQACFLRLMEAQDWETLQLLLNTSRAQESHVPGRDTHYAQELLAVLGGHTVDPTQVGVSVQHLCADTPIYWTQWAEGPQRQRLIYLCIDICFPSNICVSVCFYYLPD
;
A
#
# COMPACT_ATOMS: atom_id res chain seq x y z
N MET A 1 7.31 41.20 -12.66
CA MET A 1 6.29 40.19 -12.32
C MET A 1 6.94 38.82 -12.45
N TYR A 2 7.26 38.19 -11.33
CA TYR A 2 7.84 36.85 -11.28
C TYR A 2 6.72 35.82 -11.44
N SER A 3 6.84 34.94 -12.43
CA SER A 3 6.04 33.72 -12.52
C SER A 3 6.94 32.55 -12.20
N SER A 4 6.71 31.92 -11.04
CA SER A 4 7.38 30.70 -10.61
C SER A 4 6.82 29.50 -11.40
N PRO A 5 7.65 28.64 -12.02
CA PRO A 5 7.17 27.40 -12.59
C PRO A 5 6.93 26.37 -11.48
N LYS A 6 5.72 25.79 -11.46
CA LYS A 6 5.36 24.65 -10.62
C LYS A 6 6.34 23.50 -10.86
N PRO A 7 6.89 22.84 -9.82
CA PRO A 7 7.66 21.63 -10.03
C PRO A 7 6.68 20.50 -10.41
N LEU A 8 6.79 20.07 -11.66
CA LEU A 8 6.24 18.82 -12.15
C LEU A 8 7.04 17.71 -11.47
N LEU A 9 6.59 17.25 -10.30
CA LEU A 9 7.07 16.00 -9.70
C LEU A 9 6.66 14.85 -10.64
N GLN A 10 7.46 14.63 -11.68
CA GLN A 10 7.54 13.33 -12.32
C GLN A 10 8.09 12.37 -11.28
N MET A 11 7.19 11.80 -10.45
CA MET A 11 7.49 10.55 -9.78
C MET A 11 7.92 9.58 -10.87
N LEU A 12 9.15 9.10 -10.75
CA LEU A 12 9.79 8.19 -11.66
C LEU A 12 8.99 6.87 -11.71
N ARG A 13 7.96 6.82 -12.56
CA ARG A 13 7.10 5.64 -12.80
C ARG A 13 7.91 4.64 -13.62
N LYS A 14 8.79 3.88 -12.96
CA LYS A 14 9.50 2.76 -13.58
C LYS A 14 8.50 1.62 -13.79
N THR A 15 7.96 1.52 -15.00
CA THR A 15 7.25 0.34 -15.49
C THR A 15 8.26 -0.79 -15.68
N PHE A 16 8.25 -1.78 -14.79
CA PHE A 16 9.00 -3.03 -14.97
C PHE A 16 8.09 -4.07 -15.65
N PRO A 17 8.50 -4.72 -16.74
CA PRO A 17 7.74 -5.82 -17.34
C PRO A 17 7.84 -7.05 -16.43
N SER A 18 6.73 -7.50 -15.84
CA SER A 18 6.70 -8.73 -15.03
C SER A 18 6.37 -9.96 -15.90
N SER A 19 7.22 -10.97 -15.79
CA SER A 19 7.01 -12.32 -16.33
C SER A 19 5.92 -13.05 -15.55
N ARG A 20 5.02 -13.75 -16.26
CA ARG A 20 3.87 -14.53 -15.76
C ARG A 20 4.17 -15.37 -14.50
N VAL A 21 3.93 -14.80 -13.32
CA VAL A 21 3.77 -15.54 -12.05
C VAL A 21 2.26 -15.74 -11.84
N PRO A 22 1.79 -16.89 -11.31
CA PRO A 22 0.40 -17.04 -10.90
C PRO A 22 0.06 -15.99 -9.84
N TRP A 23 -0.95 -15.17 -10.13
CA TRP A 23 -1.32 -14.04 -9.25
C TRP A 23 -1.84 -14.53 -7.90
N PRO A 24 -1.55 -13.81 -6.80
CA PRO A 24 -2.06 -14.12 -5.47
C PRO A 24 -3.59 -13.96 -5.42
N ASN A 25 -4.24 -14.75 -4.55
CA ASN A 25 -5.66 -14.57 -4.27
C ASN A 25 -5.85 -13.26 -3.50
N GLN A 26 -6.69 -12.37 -4.00
CA GLN A 26 -6.95 -11.07 -3.37
C GLN A 26 -8.45 -10.90 -3.08
N THR A 27 -8.76 -10.44 -1.87
CA THR A 27 -10.10 -10.07 -1.44
C THR A 27 -10.10 -8.64 -0.94
N THR A 28 -11.05 -7.83 -1.41
CA THR A 28 -11.25 -6.46 -0.91
C THR A 28 -12.50 -6.42 -0.05
N LEU A 29 -12.35 -6.03 1.20
CA LEU A 29 -13.44 -5.76 2.14
C LEU A 29 -13.67 -4.25 2.18
N VAL A 30 -14.91 -3.81 2.02
CA VAL A 30 -15.26 -2.39 1.95
C VAL A 30 -16.28 -2.05 3.03
N ASP A 31 -16.02 -0.99 3.78
CA ASP A 31 -16.97 -0.38 4.71
C ASP A 31 -17.22 1.07 4.28
N VAL A 32 -18.32 1.28 3.57
CA VAL A 32 -18.71 2.61 3.06
C VAL A 32 -19.09 3.55 4.20
N ALA A 33 -19.73 3.03 5.26
CA ALA A 33 -20.17 3.85 6.39
C ALA A 33 -18.97 4.39 7.18
N GLN A 34 -17.90 3.58 7.26
CA GLN A 34 -16.66 3.96 7.90
C GLN A 34 -15.63 4.58 6.95
N ASN A 35 -15.94 4.80 5.67
CA ASN A 35 -14.98 5.31 4.67
C ASN A 35 -13.67 4.50 4.63
N MET A 36 -13.80 3.17 4.60
CA MET A 36 -12.68 2.24 4.75
C MET A 36 -12.68 1.14 3.69
N ALA A 37 -11.48 0.68 3.34
CA ALA A 37 -11.29 -0.51 2.53
C ALA A 37 -10.07 -1.31 3.03
N THR A 38 -10.20 -2.63 3.16
CA THR A 38 -9.12 -3.54 3.52
C THR A 38 -8.91 -4.53 2.40
N ILE A 39 -7.72 -4.54 1.83
CA ILE A 39 -7.31 -5.51 0.82
C ILE A 39 -6.51 -6.60 1.53
N VAL A 40 -7.00 -7.83 1.48
CA VAL A 40 -6.30 -9.02 1.97
C VAL A 40 -5.80 -9.78 0.77
N VAL A 41 -4.49 -10.03 0.74
CA VAL A 41 -3.85 -10.78 -0.34
C VAL A 41 -3.27 -12.05 0.28
N THR A 42 -3.34 -13.17 -0.43
CA THR A 42 -2.76 -14.45 -0.03
C THR A 42 -1.85 -14.93 -1.16
N PRO A 43 -0.51 -14.88 -0.97
CA PRO A 43 0.44 -15.35 -1.96
C PRO A 43 0.21 -16.81 -2.36
N PHE A 44 0.49 -17.15 -3.62
CA PHE A 44 0.36 -18.51 -4.13
C PHE A 44 1.22 -19.47 -3.30
N GLN A 45 0.64 -20.61 -2.86
CA GLN A 45 1.26 -21.60 -1.96
C GLN A 45 1.64 -21.10 -0.55
N SER A 46 1.18 -19.90 -0.14
CA SER A 46 1.31 -19.42 1.23
C SER A 46 0.01 -19.59 2.01
N ASN A 47 0.13 -19.94 3.29
CA ASN A 47 -0.98 -19.91 4.24
C ASN A 47 -1.07 -18.58 4.99
N HIS A 48 -0.10 -17.69 4.78
CA HIS A 48 -0.01 -16.41 5.46
C HIS A 48 -0.48 -15.31 4.51
N SER A 49 -1.45 -14.53 5.00
CA SER A 49 -2.01 -13.40 4.28
C SER A 49 -1.57 -12.10 4.90
N TRP A 50 -1.47 -11.09 4.07
CA TRP A 50 -1.07 -9.75 4.39
C TRP A 50 -2.25 -8.85 4.05
N ALA A 51 -2.34 -7.76 4.79
CA ALA A 51 -3.48 -6.85 4.72
C ALA A 51 -3.02 -5.42 4.51
N VAL A 52 -3.77 -4.69 3.68
CA VAL A 52 -3.57 -3.28 3.42
C VAL A 52 -4.87 -2.57 3.70
N LEU A 53 -4.89 -1.76 4.76
CA LEU A 53 -6.04 -0.98 5.20
C LEU A 53 -5.90 0.46 4.72
N PHE A 54 -6.92 0.94 4.03
CA PHE A 54 -7.18 2.34 3.78
C PHE A 54 -8.18 2.83 4.84
N ASP A 55 -7.70 3.63 5.79
CA ASP A 55 -8.51 4.30 6.80
C ASP A 55 -8.77 5.74 6.38
N GLY A 56 -9.88 5.96 5.69
CA GLY A 56 -10.28 7.29 5.22
C GLY A 56 -10.86 8.19 6.30
N GLN A 57 -11.08 7.73 7.53
CA GLN A 57 -11.46 8.62 8.64
C GLN A 57 -10.23 9.32 9.19
N ASN A 58 -9.15 8.56 9.38
CA ASN A 58 -7.92 9.06 9.97
C ASN A 58 -6.88 9.48 8.91
N GLY A 59 -7.13 9.17 7.64
CA GLY A 59 -6.25 9.53 6.52
C GLY A 59 -4.98 8.69 6.45
N TYR A 60 -5.06 7.42 6.82
CA TYR A 60 -3.91 6.51 6.90
C TYR A 60 -4.02 5.34 5.93
N ILE A 61 -2.87 4.90 5.43
CA ILE A 61 -2.72 3.55 4.89
C ILE A 61 -1.84 2.75 5.83
N CYS A 62 -2.35 1.60 6.26
CA CYS A 62 -1.65 0.66 7.11
C CYS A 62 -1.39 -0.66 6.38
N TYR A 63 -0.14 -1.10 6.37
CA TYR A 63 0.29 -2.36 5.82
C TYR A 63 0.63 -3.32 6.96
N ARG A 64 -0.03 -4.48 6.99
CA ARG A 64 0.27 -5.61 7.86
C ARG A 64 0.82 -6.77 7.03
N PRO A 65 2.14 -6.92 6.91
CA PRO A 65 2.73 -8.09 6.30
C PRO A 65 2.44 -9.35 7.13
N ALA A 66 2.36 -10.48 6.44
CA ALA A 66 1.95 -11.74 7.04
C ALA A 66 2.98 -12.31 8.05
N GLU A 67 4.27 -12.21 7.71
CA GLU A 67 5.36 -12.82 8.50
C GLU A 67 6.35 -11.78 9.06
N HIS A 68 6.05 -10.49 8.90
CA HIS A 68 6.89 -9.42 9.45
C HIS A 68 6.42 -9.03 10.85
N GLN A 69 7.37 -8.80 11.77
CA GLN A 69 7.08 -8.42 13.16
C GLN A 69 6.75 -6.92 13.32
N ALA A 70 6.24 -6.27 12.28
CA ALA A 70 5.90 -4.86 12.32
C ALA A 70 4.75 -4.55 11.34
N CYS A 71 4.01 -3.50 11.67
CA CYS A 71 3.12 -2.80 10.76
C CYS A 71 3.79 -1.54 10.22
N PHE A 72 3.39 -1.14 9.03
CA PHE A 72 3.87 0.08 8.40
C PHE A 72 2.72 1.03 8.13
N LEU A 73 2.87 2.27 8.57
CA LEU A 73 1.84 3.29 8.49
C LEU A 73 2.34 4.44 7.63
N ARG A 74 1.48 5.01 6.80
CA ARG A 74 1.73 6.28 6.12
C ARG A 74 0.46 7.12 6.03
N LEU A 75 0.65 8.41 5.81
CA LEU A 75 -0.44 9.29 5.44
C LEU A 75 -0.89 8.99 4.01
N MET A 76 -2.19 9.14 3.76
CA MET A 76 -2.75 9.13 2.42
C MET A 76 -2.35 10.40 1.66
N GLU A 77 -1.86 10.22 0.45
CA GLU A 77 -1.70 11.28 -0.54
C GLU A 77 -2.95 11.39 -1.42
N ALA A 78 -3.02 12.42 -2.27
CA ALA A 78 -4.18 12.66 -3.14
C ALA A 78 -4.57 11.43 -3.97
N GLN A 79 -3.59 10.70 -4.52
CA GLN A 79 -3.84 9.50 -5.32
C GLN A 79 -4.42 8.34 -4.51
N ASP A 80 -4.10 8.26 -3.22
CA ASP A 80 -4.63 7.24 -2.31
C ASP A 80 -6.09 7.47 -2.00
N TRP A 81 -6.46 8.74 -1.81
CA TRP A 81 -7.85 9.13 -1.64
C TRP A 81 -8.70 8.76 -2.87
N GLU A 82 -8.18 9.03 -4.07
CA GLU A 82 -8.83 8.60 -5.32
C GLU A 82 -8.97 7.06 -5.39
N THR A 83 -7.93 6.33 -5.00
CA THR A 83 -7.94 4.87 -4.94
C THR A 83 -8.98 4.35 -3.96
N LEU A 84 -9.06 4.93 -2.76
CA LEU A 84 -10.09 4.59 -1.77
C LEU A 84 -11.48 4.85 -2.34
N GLN A 85 -11.73 6.02 -2.93
CA GLN A 85 -13.04 6.33 -3.53
C GLN A 85 -13.39 5.35 -4.65
N LEU A 86 -12.43 4.93 -5.48
CA LEU A 86 -12.65 3.89 -6.47
C LEU A 86 -13.07 2.57 -5.82
N LEU A 87 -12.35 2.10 -4.80
CA LEU A 87 -12.68 0.86 -4.08
C LEU A 87 -14.09 0.90 -3.46
N LEU A 88 -14.44 2.04 -2.83
CA LEU A 88 -15.76 2.25 -2.24
C LEU A 88 -16.86 2.19 -3.31
N ASN A 89 -16.64 2.79 -4.48
CA ASN A 89 -17.61 2.84 -5.56
C ASN A 89 -17.75 1.51 -6.31
N THR A 90 -16.64 0.80 -6.55
CA THR A 90 -16.64 -0.50 -7.22
C THR A 90 -17.32 -1.59 -6.39
N SER A 91 -17.38 -1.46 -5.06
CA SER A 91 -18.14 -2.39 -4.21
C SER A 91 -19.64 -2.50 -4.55
N ARG A 92 -20.17 -1.58 -5.37
CA ARG A 92 -21.53 -1.64 -5.93
C ARG A 92 -21.66 -2.55 -7.17
N ALA A 93 -20.55 -3.03 -7.72
CA ALA A 93 -20.47 -3.92 -8.87
C ALA A 93 -19.51 -5.09 -8.56
N GLN A 94 -20.06 -6.25 -8.26
CA GLN A 94 -19.30 -7.43 -7.87
C GLN A 94 -18.63 -8.09 -9.10
N GLU A 95 -17.45 -7.58 -9.49
CA GLU A 95 -16.61 -8.23 -10.50
C GLU A 95 -15.32 -8.75 -9.87
N SER A 96 -15.11 -10.06 -9.98
CA SER A 96 -13.83 -10.71 -9.71
C SER A 96 -12.81 -10.21 -10.73
N HIS A 97 -11.90 -9.33 -10.30
CA HIS A 97 -10.88 -8.78 -11.19
C HIS A 97 -9.77 -9.82 -11.40
N VAL A 98 -9.72 -10.39 -12.60
CA VAL A 98 -8.59 -11.19 -13.06
C VAL A 98 -7.68 -10.26 -13.88
N PRO A 99 -6.41 -10.05 -13.49
CA PRO A 99 -5.47 -9.24 -14.25
C PRO A 99 -5.39 -9.71 -15.71
N GLY A 100 -5.61 -8.77 -16.64
CA GLY A 100 -5.69 -9.01 -18.08
C GLY A 100 -4.47 -8.49 -18.84
N ARG A 101 -4.55 -8.48 -20.18
CA ARG A 101 -3.47 -8.02 -21.06
C ARG A 101 -3.20 -6.51 -20.94
N ASP A 102 -4.19 -5.75 -20.48
CA ASP A 102 -4.15 -4.29 -20.32
C ASP A 102 -3.83 -3.85 -18.88
N THR A 103 -3.43 -4.79 -18.01
CA THR A 103 -3.05 -4.46 -16.63
C THR A 103 -1.69 -3.75 -16.60
N HIS A 104 -1.67 -2.56 -15.99
CA HIS A 104 -0.46 -1.78 -15.79
C HIS A 104 0.22 -2.14 -14.47
N TYR A 105 1.54 -2.30 -14.50
CA TYR A 105 2.34 -2.60 -13.32
C TYR A 105 3.18 -1.40 -12.91
N ALA A 106 3.09 -1.04 -11.64
CA ALA A 106 3.90 0.00 -11.01
C ALA A 106 4.62 -0.54 -9.78
N GLN A 107 5.64 0.17 -9.35
CA GLN A 107 6.36 -0.12 -8.11
C GLN A 107 6.45 1.16 -7.28
N GLU A 108 6.21 1.04 -5.99
CA GLU A 108 6.41 2.09 -5.01
C GLU A 108 7.47 1.65 -4.01
N LEU A 109 8.29 2.60 -3.57
CA LEU A 109 9.35 2.35 -2.60
C LEU A 109 9.06 3.18 -1.35
N LEU A 110 8.87 2.49 -0.23
CA LEU A 110 8.60 3.09 1.06
C LEU A 110 9.81 2.88 1.98
N ALA A 111 10.39 4.00 2.41
CA ALA A 111 11.42 4.00 3.43
C ALA A 111 10.76 3.88 4.82
N VAL A 112 11.18 2.91 5.61
CA VAL A 112 10.78 2.79 7.02
C VAL A 112 11.59 3.77 7.85
N LEU A 113 10.88 4.65 8.56
CA LEU A 113 11.47 5.58 9.51
C LEU A 113 11.76 4.81 10.79
N GLY A 114 13.02 4.39 10.94
CA GLY A 114 13.52 3.75 12.15
C GLY A 114 13.59 4.72 13.35
N GLY A 115 13.83 4.16 14.54
CA GLY A 115 14.12 4.93 15.76
C GLY A 115 12.97 4.98 16.77
N HIS A 116 11.72 5.17 16.33
CA HIS A 116 10.56 5.22 17.24
C HIS A 116 9.31 4.57 16.62
N THR A 117 8.60 3.79 17.43
CA THR A 117 7.29 3.25 17.08
C THR A 117 6.20 4.31 17.20
N VAL A 118 5.18 4.23 16.36
CA VAL A 118 3.97 5.03 16.50
C VAL A 118 3.22 4.64 17.76
N ASP A 119 2.69 5.62 18.49
CA ASP A 119 1.77 5.38 19.60
C ASP A 119 0.43 4.82 19.06
N PRO A 120 0.05 3.57 19.37
CA PRO A 120 -1.16 2.96 18.84
C PRO A 120 -2.43 3.75 19.19
N THR A 121 -2.44 4.49 20.30
CA THR A 121 -3.63 5.27 20.70
C THR A 121 -3.96 6.41 19.74
N GLN A 122 -3.03 6.77 18.85
CA GLN A 122 -3.16 7.90 17.93
C GLN A 122 -3.58 7.51 16.50
N VAL A 123 -3.60 6.21 16.16
CA VAL A 123 -3.73 5.75 14.75
C VAL A 123 -5.15 5.31 14.35
N GLY A 124 -6.15 5.52 15.20
CA GLY A 124 -7.54 5.09 14.99
C GLY A 124 -7.78 3.61 15.31
N VAL A 125 -9.04 3.27 15.62
CA VAL A 125 -9.44 1.92 16.10
C VAL A 125 -9.14 0.83 15.06
N SER A 126 -9.33 1.13 13.78
CA SER A 126 -9.16 0.16 12.70
C SER A 126 -7.71 -0.25 12.50
N VAL A 127 -6.77 0.71 12.58
CA VAL A 127 -5.33 0.44 12.55
C VAL A 127 -4.89 -0.27 13.83
N GLN A 128 -5.38 0.16 15.00
CA GLN A 128 -5.12 -0.52 16.28
C GLN A 128 -5.51 -2.00 16.22
N HIS A 129 -6.69 -2.30 15.68
CA HIS A 129 -7.16 -3.67 15.56
C HIS A 129 -6.34 -4.48 14.55
N LEU A 130 -6.01 -3.90 13.39
CA LEU A 130 -5.20 -4.57 12.37
C LEU A 130 -3.78 -4.92 12.86
N CYS A 131 -3.21 -4.05 13.70
CA CYS A 131 -1.85 -4.12 14.20
C CYS A 131 -1.77 -4.48 15.68
N ALA A 132 -2.80 -5.16 16.21
CA ALA A 132 -2.83 -5.58 17.60
C ALA A 132 -1.52 -6.29 17.99
N ASP A 133 -0.95 -5.88 19.12
CA ASP A 133 0.31 -6.40 19.69
C ASP A 133 1.52 -6.32 18.75
N THR A 134 1.46 -5.52 17.69
CA THR A 134 2.50 -5.39 16.67
C THR A 134 3.02 -3.94 16.65
N PRO A 135 4.35 -3.72 16.72
CA PRO A 135 4.90 -2.37 16.62
C PRO A 135 4.58 -1.76 15.25
N ILE A 136 4.20 -0.48 15.26
CA ILE A 136 3.86 0.28 14.07
C ILE A 136 5.01 1.25 13.79
N TYR A 137 5.49 1.31 12.56
CA TYR A 137 6.50 2.28 12.12
C TYR A 137 5.95 3.18 11.02
N TRP A 138 6.33 4.45 11.07
CA TRP A 138 6.06 5.37 9.97
C TRP A 138 6.85 4.98 8.73
N THR A 139 6.25 5.22 7.58
CA THR A 139 6.87 5.07 6.28
C THR A 139 6.64 6.31 5.44
N GLN A 140 7.58 6.58 4.54
CA GLN A 140 7.49 7.66 3.58
C GLN A 140 7.90 7.18 2.20
N TRP A 141 7.33 7.79 1.17
CA TRP A 141 7.75 7.54 -0.20
C TRP A 141 9.22 7.92 -0.39
N ALA A 142 9.91 7.18 -1.26
CA ALA A 142 11.25 7.50 -1.68
C ALA A 142 11.47 7.15 -3.16
N GLU A 143 12.36 7.90 -3.81
CA GLU A 143 12.84 7.60 -5.18
C GLU A 143 13.53 6.23 -5.28
N GLY A 144 13.93 5.68 -4.13
CA GLY A 144 14.49 4.35 -3.98
C GLY A 144 15.88 4.35 -3.37
N PRO A 145 16.36 3.18 -2.90
CA PRO A 145 17.67 3.10 -2.27
C PRO A 145 18.77 3.28 -3.32
N GLN A 146 19.74 4.18 -3.04
CA GLN A 146 20.94 4.40 -3.87
C GLN A 146 21.75 3.11 -4.12
N ARG A 147 21.56 2.08 -3.28
CA ARG A 147 22.01 0.69 -3.47
C ARG A 147 20.84 -0.25 -3.21
N GLN A 148 20.45 -1.07 -4.18
CA GLN A 148 19.33 -2.04 -4.14
C GLN A 148 19.42 -3.15 -3.06
N ARG A 149 20.28 -3.04 -2.04
CA ARG A 149 20.63 -4.15 -1.14
C ARG A 149 19.76 -4.27 0.13
N LEU A 150 18.75 -3.43 0.33
CA LEU A 150 17.99 -3.38 1.60
C LEU A 150 16.46 -3.49 1.45
N ILE A 151 15.93 -3.86 0.27
CA ILE A 151 14.49 -4.17 0.15
C ILE A 151 14.25 -5.48 0.90
N TYR A 152 13.45 -5.43 1.96
CA TYR A 152 13.20 -6.60 2.81
C TYR A 152 11.83 -7.25 2.54
N LEU A 153 10.90 -6.51 1.93
CA LEU A 153 9.54 -6.99 1.64
C LEU A 153 8.93 -6.16 0.51
N CYS A 154 8.14 -6.77 -0.36
CA CYS A 154 7.30 -6.08 -1.34
C CYS A 154 5.87 -6.59 -1.28
N ILE A 155 4.88 -5.67 -1.36
CA ILE A 155 3.46 -6.00 -1.44
C ILE A 155 2.80 -5.77 -2.78
N ASP A 156 2.35 -6.86 -3.41
CA ASP A 156 1.69 -6.81 -4.71
C ASP A 156 0.18 -6.70 -4.51
N ILE A 157 -0.39 -5.57 -4.93
CA ILE A 157 -1.81 -5.24 -4.82
C ILE A 157 -2.33 -4.92 -6.21
N CYS A 158 -3.51 -5.43 -6.57
CA CYS A 158 -4.19 -5.05 -7.80
C CYS A 158 -5.46 -4.27 -7.51
N PHE A 159 -5.65 -3.13 -8.16
CA PHE A 159 -6.79 -2.26 -7.99
C PHE A 159 -7.80 -2.41 -9.14
N PRO A 160 -9.09 -2.06 -8.93
CA PRO A 160 -10.11 -2.10 -9.98
C PRO A 160 -9.79 -1.25 -11.22
N SER A 161 -8.86 -0.31 -11.13
CA SER A 161 -8.37 0.51 -12.24
C SER A 161 -7.48 -0.25 -13.26
N ASN A 162 -7.39 -1.58 -13.16
CA ASN A 162 -6.44 -2.40 -13.92
C ASN A 162 -4.98 -1.98 -13.69
N ILE A 163 -4.67 -1.47 -12.50
CA ILE A 163 -3.32 -1.15 -12.06
C ILE A 163 -2.95 -2.09 -10.93
N CYS A 164 -1.81 -2.76 -11.05
CA CYS A 164 -1.20 -3.46 -9.94
C CYS A 164 0.06 -2.72 -9.49
N VAL A 165 0.25 -2.62 -8.18
CA VAL A 165 1.36 -1.92 -7.55
C VAL A 165 2.11 -2.89 -6.66
N SER A 166 3.43 -2.95 -6.82
CA SER A 166 4.34 -3.61 -5.89
C SER A 166 4.90 -2.58 -4.91
N VAL A 167 4.43 -2.57 -3.67
CA VAL A 167 4.85 -1.65 -2.61
C VAL A 167 6.01 -2.26 -1.84
N CYS A 168 7.22 -1.83 -2.14
CA CYS A 168 8.45 -2.37 -1.58
C CYS A 168 8.96 -1.52 -0.43
N PHE A 169 9.32 -2.17 0.68
CA PHE A 169 9.78 -1.53 1.89
C PHE A 169 11.28 -1.75 2.10
N TYR A 170 11.96 -0.73 2.61
CA TYR A 170 13.36 -0.80 3.00
C TYR A 170 13.66 0.05 4.24
N TYR A 171 14.61 -0.38 5.07
CA TYR A 171 15.09 0.43 6.19
C TYR A 171 16.18 1.39 5.72
N LEU A 172 16.13 2.62 6.21
CA LEU A 172 17.27 3.54 6.10
C LEU A 172 18.31 3.14 7.15
N PRO A 173 19.60 3.09 6.80
CA PRO A 173 20.65 2.96 7.82
C PRO A 173 20.63 4.20 8.72
N ASP A 174 20.81 3.99 10.02
CA ASP A 174 20.99 5.06 11.02
C ASP A 174 22.21 5.96 10.73
#